data_AF-A0A2D4K8M4-F1
#
_entry.id   AF-A0A2D4K8M4-F1
#
_cell.length_a   1.000
_cell.length_b   1.000
_cell.length_c   1.000
_cell.angle_alpha   90.00
_cell.angle_beta   90.00
_cell.angle_gamma   90.00
#
_symmetry.space_group_name_H-M   'P 1'
#
loop_
_entity.id
_entity.type
_entity.pdbx_description
1 polymer ?
#
loop_
_entity_poly.entity_id
_entity_poly.type
_entity_poly.pdbx_seq_one_letter_code
_entity_poly.pdbx_strand_id
1 'polypeptide(L)'
;MNTLTLKGQFSFAEVHSWIVFCLPEVPEKTPVGESVSFYFQNTFLDTQLECTYRKGEGYFKSDNISTISILKDVLSKEATKRKINLNISCDMDEASVNHTLNLIHPKLEYQLMLAKKVELIDALKELQAHEGNMDFLIPEYRNILEESDQLLLEHKKQPTSLERLYGMITDLFIDKFKFKGTNVKTKVPLLLEILGSYDQNTLLAFFDSAT
;
A
#
# COMPACT_ATOMS: atom_id res chain seq x y z
N MET A 1 -5.69 -14.04 -5.57
CA MET A 1 -5.58 -12.68 -6.13
C MET A 1 -6.97 -12.08 -6.26
N ASN A 2 -7.11 -10.81 -5.89
CA ASN A 2 -8.36 -10.05 -6.03
C ASN A 2 -8.66 -9.81 -7.51
N THR A 3 -9.92 -9.91 -7.92
CA THR A 3 -10.33 -9.77 -9.33
C THR A 3 -11.48 -8.79 -9.48
N LEU A 4 -11.31 -7.79 -10.34
CA LEU A 4 -12.36 -6.87 -10.79
C LEU A 4 -12.71 -7.21 -12.25
N THR A 5 -14.00 -7.45 -12.48
CA THR A 5 -14.55 -7.69 -13.82
C THR A 5 -15.48 -6.54 -14.19
N LEU A 6 -15.25 -5.95 -15.35
CA LEU A 6 -16.10 -4.95 -15.97
C LEU A 6 -16.76 -5.55 -17.20
N LYS A 7 -18.09 -5.42 -17.30
CA LYS A 7 -18.86 -5.77 -18.51
C LYS A 7 -19.77 -4.61 -18.89
N GLY A 8 -19.85 -4.29 -20.17
CA GLY A 8 -20.72 -3.20 -20.63
C GLY A 8 -20.65 -2.95 -22.12
N GLN A 9 -21.39 -1.93 -22.57
CA GLN A 9 -21.43 -1.53 -23.98
C GLN A 9 -20.37 -0.45 -24.26
N PHE A 10 -19.10 -0.84 -24.16
CA PHE A 10 -17.96 0.02 -24.52
C PHE A 10 -17.11 -0.61 -25.62
N SER A 11 -16.56 0.23 -26.48
CA SER A 11 -15.59 -0.13 -27.51
C SER A 11 -14.22 -0.42 -26.92
N PHE A 12 -13.37 -1.12 -27.67
CA PHE A 12 -11.99 -1.37 -27.29
C PHE A 12 -11.20 -0.07 -27.08
N ALA A 13 -11.44 0.95 -27.92
CA ALA A 13 -10.81 2.26 -27.79
C ALA A 13 -11.27 3.02 -26.53
N GLU A 14 -12.53 2.88 -26.11
CA GLU A 14 -13.02 3.51 -24.89
C GLU A 14 -12.36 2.94 -23.64
N VAL A 15 -12.36 1.61 -23.47
CA VAL A 15 -11.68 0.99 -22.33
C VAL A 15 -10.19 1.28 -22.35
N HIS A 16 -9.55 1.24 -23.53
CA HIS A 16 -8.14 1.62 -23.66
C HIS A 16 -7.89 3.06 -23.18
N SER A 17 -8.74 4.02 -23.55
CA SER A 17 -8.61 5.41 -23.09
C SER A 17 -8.76 5.56 -21.58
N TRP A 18 -9.58 4.72 -20.93
CA TRP A 18 -9.70 4.70 -19.47
C TRP A 18 -8.44 4.15 -18.81
N ILE A 19 -7.82 3.13 -19.41
CA ILE A 19 -6.57 2.54 -18.93
C ILE A 19 -5.40 3.51 -19.08
N VAL A 20 -5.29 4.20 -20.23
CA VAL A 20 -4.30 5.28 -20.44
C VAL A 20 -4.49 6.40 -19.41
N PHE A 21 -5.73 6.72 -19.06
CA PHE A 21 -6.03 7.74 -18.06
C PHE A 21 -5.61 7.33 -16.64
N CYS A 22 -5.78 6.06 -16.26
CA CYS A 22 -5.60 5.63 -14.88
C CYS A 22 -4.26 4.94 -14.58
N LEU A 23 -3.55 4.43 -15.58
CA LEU A 23 -2.29 3.72 -15.41
C LEU A 23 -1.13 4.46 -16.09
N PRO A 24 0.05 4.51 -15.44
CA PRO A 24 1.23 5.12 -16.02
C PRO A 24 1.77 4.27 -17.18
N GLU A 25 2.53 4.92 -18.07
CA GLU A 25 3.34 4.25 -19.10
C GLU A 25 2.55 3.37 -20.09
N VAL A 26 1.24 3.61 -20.24
CA VAL A 26 0.42 2.98 -21.29
C VAL A 26 0.49 3.81 -22.56
N PRO A 27 0.79 3.22 -23.74
CA PRO A 27 0.77 3.96 -25.01
C PRO A 27 -0.60 4.58 -25.27
N GLU A 28 -0.65 5.86 -25.67
CA GLU A 28 -1.92 6.54 -25.98
C GLU A 28 -2.65 5.92 -27.19
N LYS A 29 -1.89 5.32 -28.11
CA LYS A 29 -2.43 4.70 -29.31
C LYS A 29 -2.99 3.33 -28.96
N THR A 30 -4.29 3.15 -29.25
CA THR A 30 -4.96 1.86 -29.12
C THR A 30 -4.17 0.75 -29.85
N PRO A 31 -3.78 -0.33 -29.15
CA PRO A 31 -3.07 -1.45 -29.73
C PRO A 31 -3.83 -2.09 -30.90
N VAL A 32 -3.09 -2.71 -31.81
CA VAL A 32 -3.70 -3.48 -32.90
C VAL A 32 -4.18 -4.82 -32.34
N GLY A 33 -5.47 -5.12 -32.52
CA GLY A 33 -6.08 -6.38 -32.07
C GLY A 33 -7.45 -6.17 -31.42
N GLU A 34 -8.02 -7.27 -30.92
CA GLU A 34 -9.32 -7.24 -30.23
C GLU A 34 -9.18 -7.28 -28.70
N SER A 35 -7.98 -7.58 -28.20
CA SER A 35 -7.66 -7.66 -26.77
C SER A 35 -6.20 -7.32 -26.51
N VAL A 36 -5.89 -6.84 -25.31
CA VAL A 36 -4.53 -6.56 -24.84
C VAL A 36 -4.41 -6.88 -23.36
N SER A 37 -3.19 -7.26 -22.95
CA SER A 37 -2.82 -7.49 -21.56
C SER A 37 -1.60 -6.63 -21.20
N PHE A 38 -1.67 -5.97 -20.05
CA PHE A 38 -0.55 -5.24 -19.45
C PHE A 38 -0.29 -5.74 -18.02
N TYR A 39 0.97 -5.70 -17.61
CA TYR A 39 1.42 -6.10 -16.29
C TYR A 39 2.14 -4.92 -15.64
N PHE A 40 1.73 -4.57 -14.44
CA PHE A 40 2.28 -3.46 -13.67
C PHE A 40 2.75 -3.96 -12.31
N GLN A 41 3.75 -3.26 -11.78
CA GLN A 41 4.25 -3.47 -10.43
C GLN A 41 4.18 -2.14 -9.66
N ASN A 42 3.63 -2.19 -8.45
CA ASN A 42 3.66 -1.06 -7.54
C ASN A 42 5.09 -0.86 -7.04
N THR A 43 5.62 0.35 -7.22
CA THR A 43 7.03 0.66 -6.87
C THR A 43 7.28 0.78 -5.37
N PHE A 44 6.25 0.74 -4.53
CA PHE A 44 6.38 0.89 -3.09
C PHE A 44 6.29 -0.44 -2.32
N LEU A 45 5.32 -1.30 -2.67
CA LEU A 45 5.07 -2.59 -2.03
C LEU A 45 5.40 -3.80 -2.92
N ASP A 46 5.78 -3.60 -4.18
CA ASP A 46 6.04 -4.65 -5.17
C ASP A 46 4.83 -5.53 -5.53
N THR A 47 3.64 -5.12 -5.09
CA THR A 47 2.34 -5.71 -5.45
C THR A 47 2.07 -5.57 -6.95
N GLN A 48 1.47 -6.58 -7.56
CA GLN A 48 1.27 -6.66 -9.01
C GLN A 48 -0.17 -6.33 -9.43
N LEU A 49 -0.30 -5.82 -10.65
CA LEU A 49 -1.57 -5.60 -11.32
C LEU A 49 -1.50 -6.16 -12.75
N GLU A 50 -2.35 -7.13 -13.05
CA GLU A 50 -2.61 -7.62 -14.40
C GLU A 50 -3.89 -6.97 -14.93
N CYS A 51 -3.80 -6.33 -16.10
CA CYS A 51 -4.90 -5.67 -16.78
C CYS A 51 -5.12 -6.33 -18.15
N THR A 52 -6.17 -7.14 -18.29
CA THR A 52 -6.54 -7.77 -19.56
C THR A 52 -7.91 -7.26 -20.00
N TYR A 53 -8.02 -6.66 -21.18
CA TYR A 53 -9.28 -6.10 -21.65
C TYR A 53 -9.50 -6.27 -23.15
N ARG A 54 -10.76 -6.20 -23.54
CA ARG A 54 -11.26 -6.29 -24.91
C ARG A 54 -12.53 -5.45 -25.07
N LYS A 55 -13.13 -5.44 -26.27
CA LYS A 55 -14.43 -4.80 -26.46
C LYS A 55 -15.47 -5.38 -25.49
N GLY A 56 -16.11 -4.50 -24.72
CA GLY A 56 -17.20 -4.81 -23.79
C GLY A 56 -16.82 -5.56 -22.51
N GLU A 57 -15.55 -5.97 -22.33
CA GLU A 57 -15.10 -6.68 -21.13
C GLU A 57 -13.69 -6.24 -20.68
N GLY A 58 -13.49 -6.13 -19.38
CA GLY A 58 -12.20 -5.88 -18.75
C GLY A 58 -12.01 -6.73 -17.50
N TYR A 59 -10.81 -7.27 -17.32
CA TYR A 59 -10.42 -8.15 -16.23
C TYR A 59 -9.15 -7.59 -15.58
N PHE A 60 -9.24 -7.24 -14.31
CA PHE A 60 -8.16 -6.65 -13.54
C PHE A 60 -7.88 -7.52 -12.34
N LYS A 61 -6.64 -8.00 -12.21
CA LYS A 61 -6.23 -8.86 -11.09
C LYS A 61 -5.10 -8.22 -10.33
N SER A 62 -5.18 -8.21 -9.01
CA SER A 62 -4.11 -7.69 -8.16
C SER A 62 -4.01 -8.46 -6.86
N ASP A 63 -2.80 -8.59 -6.34
CA ASP A 63 -2.53 -9.05 -4.98
C ASP A 63 -2.81 -7.96 -3.91
N ASN A 64 -3.19 -6.74 -4.32
CA ASN A 64 -3.58 -5.65 -3.44
C ASN A 64 -5.04 -5.21 -3.70
N ILE A 65 -5.91 -5.36 -2.69
CA ILE A 65 -7.33 -5.00 -2.80
C ILE A 65 -7.57 -3.48 -2.95
N SER A 66 -6.69 -2.64 -2.40
CA SER A 66 -6.80 -1.19 -2.57
C SER A 66 -6.57 -0.76 -4.01
N THR A 67 -5.66 -1.43 -4.73
CA THR A 67 -5.49 -1.21 -6.18
C THR A 67 -6.79 -1.49 -6.93
N ILE A 68 -7.48 -2.57 -6.58
CA ILE A 68 -8.78 -2.92 -7.15
C ILE A 68 -9.87 -1.90 -6.77
N SER A 69 -9.89 -1.41 -5.52
CA SER A 69 -10.81 -0.35 -5.07
C SER A 69 -10.66 0.93 -5.88
N ILE A 70 -9.41 1.37 -6.08
CA ILE A 70 -9.08 2.57 -6.84
C ILE A 70 -9.50 2.41 -8.30
N LEU A 71 -9.17 1.28 -8.94
CA LEU A 71 -9.57 1.01 -10.31
C LEU A 71 -11.09 1.00 -10.47
N LYS A 72 -11.81 0.32 -9.57
CA LYS A 72 -13.27 0.31 -9.57
C LYS A 72 -13.83 1.73 -9.55
N ASP A 73 -13.36 2.57 -8.63
CA ASP A 73 -13.87 3.94 -8.47
C ASP A 73 -13.55 4.82 -9.69
N VAL A 74 -12.34 4.74 -10.24
CA VAL A 74 -11.93 5.54 -11.42
C VAL A 74 -12.67 5.07 -12.68
N LEU A 75 -12.72 3.77 -12.94
CA LEU A 75 -13.36 3.22 -14.15
C LEU A 75 -14.88 3.45 -14.12
N SER A 76 -15.51 3.36 -12.95
CA SER A 76 -16.93 3.72 -12.78
C SER A 76 -17.19 5.19 -13.10
N LYS A 77 -16.30 6.10 -12.66
CA LYS A 77 -16.40 7.54 -12.96
C LYS A 77 -16.23 7.81 -14.46
N GLU A 78 -15.24 7.20 -15.10
CA GLU A 78 -14.99 7.38 -16.55
C GLU A 78 -16.14 6.87 -17.41
N ALA A 79 -16.72 5.72 -17.08
CA ALA A 79 -17.91 5.23 -17.77
C ALA A 79 -19.13 6.13 -17.57
N THR A 80 -19.34 6.62 -16.34
CA THR A 80 -20.43 7.55 -16.02
C THR A 80 -20.31 8.86 -16.81
N LYS A 81 -19.10 9.42 -16.95
CA LYS A 81 -18.85 10.62 -17.78
C LYS A 81 -19.30 10.43 -19.23
N ARG A 82 -19.18 9.20 -19.75
CA ARG A 82 -19.57 8.83 -21.12
C ARG A 82 -20.98 8.23 -21.21
N LYS A 83 -21.74 8.22 -20.12
CA LYS A 83 -23.08 7.62 -20.01
C LYS A 83 -23.11 6.13 -20.39
N ILE A 84 -22.01 5.41 -20.15
CA ILE A 84 -21.92 3.97 -20.37
C ILE A 84 -22.32 3.25 -19.10
N ASN A 85 -23.31 2.37 -19.20
CA ASN A 85 -23.71 1.52 -18.09
C ASN A 85 -22.75 0.32 -17.98
N LEU A 86 -22.12 0.17 -16.81
CA LEU A 86 -21.20 -0.92 -16.50
C LEU A 86 -21.83 -1.86 -15.48
N ASN A 87 -21.74 -3.15 -15.75
CA ASN A 87 -21.86 -4.20 -14.75
C ASN A 87 -20.47 -4.49 -14.18
N ILE A 88 -20.31 -4.27 -12.88
CA ILE A 88 -19.04 -4.40 -12.17
C ILE A 88 -19.19 -5.48 -11.12
N SER A 89 -18.36 -6.51 -11.20
CA SER A 89 -18.22 -7.51 -10.15
C SER A 89 -16.80 -7.53 -9.61
N CYS A 90 -16.67 -7.78 -8.30
CA CYS A 90 -15.39 -7.91 -7.64
C CYS A 90 -15.39 -9.19 -6.82
N ASP A 91 -14.30 -9.94 -6.92
CA ASP A 91 -14.01 -11.11 -6.12
C ASP A 91 -12.77 -10.81 -5.27
N MET A 92 -12.93 -10.87 -3.94
CA MET A 92 -11.85 -10.58 -3.00
C MET A 92 -11.23 -11.88 -2.52
N ASP A 93 -9.90 -11.93 -2.56
CA ASP A 93 -9.14 -12.96 -1.88
C ASP A 93 -8.77 -12.46 -0.48
N GLU A 94 -9.42 -12.97 0.56
CA GLU A 94 -9.18 -12.54 1.95
C GLU A 94 -7.71 -12.71 2.37
N ALA A 95 -7.00 -13.70 1.82
CA ALA A 95 -5.58 -13.90 2.12
C ALA A 95 -4.69 -12.76 1.58
N SER A 96 -5.15 -12.01 0.57
CA SER A 96 -4.42 -10.89 -0.02
C SER A 96 -4.21 -9.73 0.97
N VAL A 97 -5.13 -9.53 1.91
CA VAL A 97 -5.01 -8.50 2.95
C VAL A 97 -3.84 -8.84 3.87
N ASN A 98 -3.77 -10.07 4.34
CA ASN A 98 -2.67 -10.54 5.19
C ASN A 98 -1.34 -10.50 4.45
N HIS A 99 -1.33 -10.87 3.17
CA HIS A 99 -0.16 -10.71 2.32
C HIS A 99 0.32 -9.26 2.25
N THR A 100 -0.58 -8.31 1.99
CA THR A 100 -0.25 -6.87 1.91
C THR A 100 0.26 -6.33 3.25
N LEU A 101 -0.38 -6.72 4.37
CA LEU A 101 0.08 -6.33 5.71
C LEU A 101 1.49 -6.87 6.01
N ASN A 102 1.81 -8.08 5.57
CA ASN A 102 3.15 -8.66 5.71
C ASN A 102 4.20 -7.94 4.85
N LEU A 103 3.82 -7.37 3.70
CA LEU A 103 4.73 -6.52 2.91
C LEU A 103 4.97 -5.15 3.55
N ILE A 104 3.96 -4.61 4.24
CA ILE A 104 4.06 -3.32 4.95
C ILE A 104 4.87 -3.45 6.24
N HIS A 105 4.72 -4.58 6.95
CA HIS A 105 5.33 -4.84 8.26
C HIS A 105 6.83 -4.48 8.35
N PRO A 106 7.74 -5.03 7.53
CA PRO A 106 9.17 -4.73 7.66
C PRO A 106 9.51 -3.25 7.41
N LYS A 107 8.74 -2.56 6.55
CA LYS A 107 8.92 -1.13 6.30
C LYS A 107 8.51 -0.32 7.52
N LEU A 108 7.42 -0.69 8.19
CA LEU A 108 6.95 -0.02 9.40
C LEU A 108 7.86 -0.28 10.59
N GLU A 109 8.25 -1.54 10.82
CA GLU A 109 9.21 -1.92 11.86
C GLU A 109 10.52 -1.15 11.72
N TYR A 110 11.05 -1.03 10.50
CA TYR A 110 12.25 -0.23 10.24
C TYR A 110 12.09 1.22 10.69
N GLN A 111 10.98 1.88 10.35
CA GLN A 111 10.74 3.28 10.74
C GLN A 111 10.63 3.44 12.26
N LEU A 112 9.98 2.48 12.95
CA LEU A 112 9.86 2.51 14.41
C LEU A 112 11.20 2.27 15.11
N MET A 113 12.00 1.33 14.59
CA MET A 113 13.35 1.08 15.10
C MET A 113 14.30 2.26 14.86
N LEU A 114 14.15 2.96 13.74
CA LEU A 114 14.90 4.18 13.45
C LEU A 114 14.67 5.27 14.52
N ALA A 115 13.41 5.45 14.98
CA ALA A 115 13.11 6.39 16.06
C ALA A 115 13.87 6.03 17.34
N LYS A 116 13.75 4.77 17.76
CA LYS A 116 14.41 4.26 18.98
C LYS A 116 15.92 4.40 18.92
N LYS A 117 16.54 4.10 17.78
CA LYS A 117 18.00 4.26 17.60
C LYS A 117 18.41 5.73 17.74
N VAL A 118 17.66 6.64 17.13
CA VAL A 118 17.95 8.08 17.16
C VAL A 118 17.82 8.66 18.57
N GLU A 119 16.82 8.22 19.34
CA GLU A 119 16.65 8.60 20.76
C GLU A 119 17.87 8.24 21.62
N LEU A 120 18.64 7.21 21.25
CA LEU A 120 19.84 6.78 21.97
C LEU A 120 21.11 7.52 21.55
N ILE A 121 21.14 8.18 20.38
CA ILE A 121 22.39 8.73 19.80
C ILE A 121 23.04 9.75 20.74
N ASP A 122 22.26 10.70 21.27
CA ASP A 122 22.81 11.79 22.08
C ASP A 122 23.42 11.25 23.38
N ALA A 123 22.71 10.35 24.07
CA ALA A 123 23.21 9.70 25.28
C ALA A 123 24.46 8.86 25.03
N LEU A 124 24.51 8.13 23.90
CA LEU A 124 25.69 7.34 23.52
C LEU A 124 26.89 8.23 23.17
N LYS A 125 26.67 9.37 22.50
CA LYS A 125 27.73 10.35 22.18
C LYS A 125 28.28 11.01 23.44
N GLU A 126 27.43 11.32 24.42
CA GLU A 126 27.87 11.81 25.73
C GLU A 126 28.76 10.79 26.45
N LEU A 127 28.34 9.52 26.51
CA LEU A 127 29.13 8.44 27.11
C LEU A 127 30.49 8.26 26.43
N GLN A 128 30.53 8.31 25.10
CA GLN A 128 31.77 8.22 24.32
C GLN A 128 32.74 9.36 24.65
N ALA A 129 32.23 10.58 24.80
CA ALA A 129 33.05 11.75 25.14
C ALA A 129 33.67 11.66 26.53
N HIS A 130 33.02 10.98 27.48
CA HIS A 130 33.47 10.84 28.87
C HIS A 130 34.50 9.71 29.04
N GLU A 131 34.28 8.56 28.42
CA GLU A 131 35.08 7.34 28.65
C GLU A 131 36.26 7.19 27.67
N GLY A 132 36.29 7.95 26.57
CA GLY A 132 37.39 8.00 25.61
C GLY A 132 37.59 6.73 24.76
N ASN A 133 36.88 5.64 25.03
CA ASN A 133 36.79 4.43 24.19
C ASN A 133 35.34 3.89 24.17
N MET A 134 35.07 2.86 23.37
CA MET A 134 33.73 2.27 23.22
C MET A 134 33.67 0.80 23.66
N ASP A 135 34.71 0.30 24.33
CA ASP A 135 34.87 -1.12 24.60
C ASP A 135 33.90 -1.67 25.66
N PHE A 136 33.35 -0.78 26.48
CA PHE A 136 32.32 -1.09 27.46
C PHE A 136 30.91 -1.19 26.84
N LEU A 137 30.69 -0.63 25.64
CA LEU A 137 29.39 -0.69 24.96
C LEU A 137 29.20 -2.03 24.28
N ILE A 138 27.97 -2.54 24.29
CA ILE A 138 27.59 -3.70 23.48
C ILE A 138 27.69 -3.37 21.98
N PRO A 139 27.95 -4.35 21.10
CA PRO A 139 28.15 -4.12 19.67
C PRO A 139 27.02 -3.32 19.00
N GLU A 140 25.77 -3.55 19.41
CA GLU A 140 24.60 -2.85 18.85
C GLU A 140 24.68 -1.32 19.05
N TYR A 141 25.12 -0.85 20.22
CA TYR A 141 25.25 0.58 20.49
C TYR A 141 26.46 1.20 19.79
N ARG A 142 27.53 0.43 19.60
CA ARG A 142 28.67 0.86 18.77
C ARG A 142 28.22 1.08 17.33
N ASN A 143 27.44 0.16 16.76
CA ASN A 143 26.89 0.31 15.42
C ASN A 143 25.99 1.55 15.30
N ILE A 144 25.16 1.86 16.31
CA ILE A 144 24.34 3.09 16.33
C ILE A 144 25.22 4.35 16.28
N LEU A 145 26.33 4.37 17.02
CA LEU A 145 27.28 5.49 17.00
C LEU A 145 27.97 5.63 15.64
N GLU A 146 28.43 4.52 15.06
CA GLU A 146 29.08 4.47 13.75
C GLU A 146 28.14 4.95 12.62
N GLU A 147 26.87 4.58 12.68
CA GLU A 147 25.84 4.95 11.69
C GLU A 147 25.09 6.26 12.02
N SER A 148 25.47 6.97 13.09
CA SER A 148 24.64 8.04 13.68
C SER A 148 24.25 9.16 12.69
N ASP A 149 25.17 9.60 11.84
CA ASP A 149 24.90 10.64 10.84
C ASP A 149 23.88 10.20 9.79
N GLN A 150 23.94 8.93 9.36
CA GLN A 150 22.97 8.35 8.44
C GLN A 150 21.60 8.20 9.11
N LEU A 151 21.56 7.67 10.33
CA LEU A 151 20.32 7.51 11.10
C LEU A 151 19.61 8.87 11.30
N LEU A 152 20.36 9.91 11.66
CA LEU A 152 19.82 11.27 11.80
C LEU A 152 19.31 11.84 10.47
N LEU A 153 19.99 11.57 9.36
CA LEU A 153 19.56 12.01 8.04
C LEU A 153 18.26 11.31 7.60
N GLU A 154 18.17 10.00 7.82
CA GLU A 154 16.97 9.21 7.50
C GLU A 154 15.79 9.60 8.38
N HIS A 155 16.03 9.84 9.67
CA HIS A 155 15.01 10.24 10.63
C HIS A 155 14.29 11.53 10.24
N LYS A 156 14.97 12.46 9.55
CA LYS A 156 14.32 13.66 8.99
C LYS A 156 13.19 13.34 8.00
N LYS A 157 13.23 12.19 7.34
CA LYS A 157 12.22 11.73 6.37
C LYS A 157 11.21 10.73 6.98
N GLN A 158 11.46 10.30 8.22
CA GLN A 158 10.65 9.29 8.89
C GLN A 158 9.19 9.73 9.09
N PRO A 159 8.87 10.97 9.52
CA PRO A 159 7.47 11.37 9.73
C PRO A 159 6.60 11.18 8.48
N THR A 160 7.09 11.62 7.32
CA THR A 160 6.41 11.44 6.02
C THR A 160 6.30 9.96 5.63
N SER A 161 7.31 9.16 5.96
CA SER A 161 7.30 7.72 5.68
C SER A 161 6.26 6.98 6.52
N LEU A 162 6.18 7.29 7.82
CA LEU A 162 5.18 6.75 8.74
C LEU A 162 3.76 7.18 8.36
N GLU A 163 3.56 8.47 8.06
CA GLU A 163 2.27 8.99 7.60
C GLU A 163 1.75 8.23 6.38
N ARG A 164 2.63 8.00 5.40
CA ARG A 164 2.29 7.21 4.21
C ARG A 164 1.93 5.76 4.56
N LEU A 165 2.74 5.10 5.40
CA LEU A 165 2.48 3.72 5.85
C LEU A 165 1.14 3.59 6.57
N TYR A 166 0.84 4.51 7.49
CA TYR A 166 -0.44 4.55 8.21
C TYR A 166 -1.62 4.81 7.28
N GLY A 167 -1.44 5.72 6.32
CA GLY A 167 -2.41 5.95 5.25
C GLY A 167 -2.72 4.67 4.47
N MET A 168 -1.69 3.96 3.99
CA MET A 168 -1.88 2.71 3.24
C MET A 168 -2.57 1.61 4.07
N ILE A 169 -2.23 1.45 5.34
CA ILE A 169 -2.92 0.48 6.22
C ILE A 169 -4.38 0.90 6.44
N THR A 170 -4.63 2.19 6.63
CA THR A 170 -5.99 2.72 6.83
C THR A 170 -6.85 2.54 5.59
N ASP A 171 -6.32 2.84 4.41
CA ASP A 171 -7.02 2.65 3.14
C ASP A 171 -7.29 1.17 2.87
N LEU A 172 -6.30 0.30 3.11
CA LEU A 172 -6.46 -1.16 3.01
C LEU A 172 -7.57 -1.68 3.92
N PHE A 173 -7.64 -1.19 5.15
CA PHE A 173 -8.69 -1.52 6.11
C PHE A 173 -10.07 -1.08 5.57
N ILE A 174 -10.21 0.18 5.16
CA ILE A 174 -11.48 0.70 4.65
C ILE A 174 -11.92 -0.07 3.40
N ASP A 175 -11.00 -0.36 2.48
CA ASP A 175 -11.29 -1.07 1.24
C ASP A 175 -11.75 -2.51 1.50
N LYS A 176 -11.07 -3.26 2.39
CA LYS A 176 -11.47 -4.63 2.80
C LYS A 176 -12.95 -4.66 3.15
N PHE A 177 -13.40 -3.75 4.01
CA PHE A 177 -14.78 -3.74 4.49
C PHE A 177 -15.76 -3.10 3.50
N LYS A 178 -15.33 -2.09 2.71
CA LYS A 178 -16.14 -1.49 1.63
C LYS A 178 -16.61 -2.54 0.64
N PHE A 179 -15.75 -3.50 0.28
CA PHE A 179 -16.10 -4.60 -0.61
C PHE A 179 -17.03 -5.64 0.02
N LYS A 180 -17.03 -5.78 1.35
CA LYS A 180 -18.02 -6.56 2.11
C LYS A 180 -19.35 -5.82 2.32
N GLY A 181 -19.45 -4.57 1.86
CA GLY A 181 -20.63 -3.72 2.06
C GLY A 181 -20.70 -3.07 3.44
N THR A 182 -19.62 -3.10 4.22
CA THR A 182 -19.56 -2.55 5.59
C THR A 182 -18.76 -1.25 5.62
N ASN A 183 -19.29 -0.23 6.30
CA ASN A 183 -18.57 1.02 6.52
C ASN A 183 -17.89 1.01 7.89
N VAL A 184 -16.55 0.98 7.91
CA VAL A 184 -15.73 0.88 9.13
C VAL A 184 -15.00 2.18 9.48
N LYS A 185 -15.36 3.32 8.88
CA LYS A 185 -14.68 4.61 9.11
C LYS A 185 -14.67 5.03 10.58
N THR A 186 -15.68 4.62 11.36
CA THR A 186 -15.76 4.89 12.81
C THR A 186 -14.70 4.14 13.62
N LYS A 187 -14.13 3.04 13.08
CA LYS A 187 -13.09 2.23 13.72
C LYS A 187 -11.67 2.72 13.39
N VAL A 188 -11.52 3.72 12.51
CA VAL A 188 -10.20 4.27 12.11
C VAL A 188 -9.41 4.85 13.29
N PRO A 189 -9.99 5.61 14.23
CA PRO A 189 -9.23 6.09 15.39
C PRO A 189 -8.60 4.95 16.20
N LEU A 190 -9.34 3.86 16.41
CA LEU A 190 -8.86 2.67 17.11
C LEU A 190 -7.73 1.96 16.33
N LEU A 191 -7.82 1.92 15.00
CA LEU A 191 -6.73 1.43 14.17
C LEU A 191 -5.46 2.27 14.35
N LEU A 192 -5.59 3.60 14.41
CA LEU A 192 -4.45 4.49 14.62
C LEU A 192 -3.80 4.31 16.01
N GLU A 193 -4.58 4.01 17.05
CA GLU A 193 -4.06 3.64 18.38
C GLU A 193 -3.24 2.34 18.34
N ILE A 194 -3.72 1.33 17.62
CA ILE A 194 -3.00 0.07 17.40
C ILE A 194 -1.71 0.32 16.63
N LEU A 195 -1.72 1.19 15.61
CA LEU A 195 -0.53 1.56 14.87
C LEU A 195 0.47 2.36 15.72
N GLY A 196 0.00 3.17 16.67
CA GLY A 196 0.87 3.90 17.59
C GLY A 196 1.66 3.01 18.56
N SER A 197 1.06 1.92 19.03
CA SER A 197 1.73 0.93 19.90
C SER A 197 2.32 -0.26 19.15
N TYR A 198 2.10 -0.29 17.83
CA TYR A 198 2.41 -1.32 16.84
C TYR A 198 2.78 -2.72 17.37
N ASP A 199 1.82 -3.64 17.23
CA ASP A 199 2.04 -5.08 17.28
C ASP A 199 1.39 -5.75 16.07
N GLN A 200 2.15 -6.56 15.34
CA GLN A 200 1.69 -7.16 14.08
C GLN A 200 0.51 -8.11 14.31
N ASN A 201 0.55 -8.92 15.36
CA ASN A 201 -0.51 -9.89 15.65
C ASN A 201 -1.81 -9.20 16.04
N THR A 202 -1.72 -8.14 16.84
CA THR A 202 -2.85 -7.29 17.23
C THR A 202 -3.45 -6.60 16.01
N LEU A 203 -2.61 -6.09 15.08
CA LEU A 203 -3.08 -5.50 13.83
C LEU A 203 -3.82 -6.52 12.96
N LEU A 204 -3.26 -7.72 12.77
CA LEU A 204 -3.90 -8.80 12.00
C LEU A 204 -5.24 -9.21 12.64
N ALA A 205 -5.25 -9.44 13.95
CA ALA A 205 -6.46 -9.78 14.70
C ALA A 205 -7.52 -8.68 14.60
N PHE A 206 -7.12 -7.41 14.61
CA PHE A 206 -8.03 -6.29 14.41
C PHE A 206 -8.65 -6.31 13.01
N PHE A 207 -7.86 -6.56 11.96
CA PHE A 207 -8.37 -6.69 10.59
C PHE A 207 -9.38 -7.83 10.44
N ASP A 208 -9.23 -8.92 11.18
CA ASP A 208 -10.11 -10.09 11.09
C ASP A 208 -11.37 -9.97 11.94
N SER A 209 -11.27 -9.34 13.11
CA SER A 209 -12.39 -9.19 14.06
C SER A 209 -13.25 -7.95 13.85
N ALA A 210 -12.80 -6.98 13.06
CA ALA A 210 -13.47 -5.69 12.89
C ALA A 210 -14.76 -5.71 12.04
N THR A 211 -15.48 -6.84 11.97
CA THR A 211 -16.84 -6.93 11.41
C THR A 211 -17.86 -6.03 12.10
#